data_AF-A0AA89C1G8-F1
#
_entry.id   AF-A0AA89C1G8-F1
#
_cell.length_a   1.000
_cell.length_b   1.000
_cell.length_c   1.000
_cell.angle_alpha   90.00
_cell.angle_beta   90.00
_cell.angle_gamma   90.00
#
_symmetry.space_group_name_H-M   'P 1'
#
loop_
_entity.id
_entity.type
_entity.pdbx_description
1 polymer ?
#
loop_
_entity_poly.entity_id
_entity_poly.type
_entity_poly.pdbx_seq_one_letter_code
_entity_poly.pdbx_strand_id
1 'polypeptide(L)'
;MISEYDKASDIERERCIIHDVNKKYYCLDCVKFICLLCGQTTHTGHVWKEIGDILKALEKMKQDVGDVRVHNTAHLQENKDRLERKRLSLKSNIDVLVDNTKNKYERDITQVYQQRLTTLEDDIERDISSLKLYMSHPEVFNTQGLTLTEHALAEKIKDVFDRSSIETMKDTAMLFAADDSQVEESVKLMVGTMIDFQKTETILLSDFAMKNITQIVAVSEHLAWVGSSGEKEVKLININGTMLKTCKLAFALETFAICKADQLLVTSLSNMSIQQIGIPRSKKIQLTTFPTFACMTKSSELLVTSLTDLKNPTGKILKGPYDSFRNLSEIGTGRKNLTCPLKVDENNNGDLCILNKTSNTSNKTELVLLKKDGSMSTLFEDDNDAVEISDIAFDKYGNIISSESKRNAISLIFWNGEKFEKSDICQRDAPIAIARHGNYTWSSSETGNIQVHLLKYHFVCVD
;
A
#
# COMPACT_ATOMS: atom_id res chain seq x y z
N MET A 1 -46.55 8.14 41.53
CA MET A 1 -46.50 9.33 42.42
C MET A 1 -47.72 10.23 42.26
N ILE A 2 -48.05 10.81 41.09
CA ILE A 2 -49.28 11.62 40.94
C ILE A 2 -50.55 10.81 41.29
N SER A 3 -50.63 9.53 40.87
CA SER A 3 -51.76 8.66 41.17
C SER A 3 -51.90 8.19 42.62
N GLU A 4 -50.92 8.45 43.49
CA GLU A 4 -50.99 8.13 44.93
C GLU A 4 -51.38 9.34 45.78
N TYR A 5 -51.09 10.55 45.29
CA TYR A 5 -51.49 11.80 45.92
C TYR A 5 -53.02 11.99 45.86
N ASP A 6 -53.62 11.73 44.69
CA ASP A 6 -55.09 11.79 44.52
C ASP A 6 -55.79 10.78 45.43
N LYS A 7 -55.25 9.56 45.54
CA LYS A 7 -55.76 8.51 46.44
C LYS A 7 -55.67 8.90 47.92
N ALA A 8 -54.60 9.56 48.35
CA ALA A 8 -54.44 9.95 49.75
C ALA A 8 -55.46 11.02 50.19
N SER A 9 -55.86 11.92 49.28
CA SER A 9 -56.90 12.94 49.56
C SER A 9 -58.31 12.35 49.73
N ASP A 10 -58.62 11.30 48.96
CA ASP A 10 -59.89 10.58 49.06
C ASP A 10 -59.96 9.69 50.32
N ILE A 11 -58.81 9.20 50.79
CA ILE A 11 -58.72 8.31 51.96
C ILE A 11 -58.88 9.05 53.29
N GLU A 12 -58.59 10.35 53.39
CA GLU A 12 -58.93 11.14 54.58
C GLU A 12 -60.45 11.18 54.86
N ARG A 13 -61.27 10.90 53.84
CA ARG A 13 -62.74 10.79 53.94
C ARG A 13 -63.23 9.37 54.21
N GLU A 14 -62.35 8.37 54.16
CA GLU A 14 -62.71 6.99 54.48
C GLU A 14 -62.79 6.79 56.00
N ARG A 15 -63.86 6.13 56.45
CA ARG A 15 -64.02 5.75 57.85
C ARG A 15 -63.33 4.43 58.16
N CYS A 16 -62.81 4.33 59.37
CA CYS A 16 -62.27 3.09 59.92
C CYS A 16 -63.40 2.09 60.13
N ILE A 17 -63.27 0.88 59.56
CA ILE A 17 -64.27 -0.19 59.68
C ILE A 17 -64.50 -0.61 61.14
N ILE A 18 -63.47 -0.49 61.98
CA ILE A 18 -63.50 -0.94 63.38
C ILE A 18 -64.08 0.13 64.31
N HIS A 19 -63.77 1.40 64.04
CA HIS A 19 -64.03 2.49 64.99
C HIS A 19 -64.99 3.58 64.44
N ASP A 20 -65.48 3.43 63.21
CA ASP A 20 -66.34 4.39 62.48
C ASP A 20 -65.86 5.86 62.51
N VAL A 21 -64.55 6.07 62.61
CA VAL A 21 -63.90 7.39 62.60
C VAL A 21 -62.97 7.53 61.41
N ASN A 22 -62.78 8.77 60.93
CA ASN A 22 -61.94 9.03 59.75
C ASN A 22 -60.50 8.53 59.92
N LYS A 23 -59.96 7.93 58.87
CA LYS A 23 -58.55 7.54 58.79
C LYS A 23 -57.72 8.78 58.52
N LYS A 24 -57.03 9.30 59.54
CA LYS A 24 -56.18 10.50 59.45
C LYS A 24 -54.68 10.20 59.44
N TYR A 25 -54.30 8.95 59.66
CA TYR A 25 -52.90 8.57 59.84
C TYR A 25 -52.52 7.44 58.88
N TYR A 26 -51.24 7.40 58.51
CA TYR A 26 -50.66 6.32 57.72
C TYR A 26 -49.60 5.61 58.55
N CYS A 27 -49.75 4.31 58.72
CA CYS A 27 -48.76 3.46 59.39
C CYS A 27 -47.70 3.03 58.38
N LEU A 28 -46.45 3.42 58.64
CA LEU A 28 -45.32 3.11 57.76
C LEU A 28 -44.95 1.63 57.82
N ASP A 29 -45.02 1.02 59.01
CA ASP A 29 -44.65 -0.39 59.19
C ASP A 29 -45.69 -1.35 58.60
N CYS A 30 -46.97 -0.97 58.61
CA CYS A 30 -48.05 -1.78 58.05
C CYS A 30 -48.51 -1.35 56.66
N VAL A 31 -47.94 -0.26 56.13
CA VAL A 31 -48.25 0.27 54.79
C VAL A 31 -49.77 0.45 54.58
N LYS A 32 -50.47 1.03 55.57
CA LYS A 32 -51.93 1.21 55.52
C LYS A 32 -52.43 2.42 56.28
N PHE A 33 -53.59 2.92 55.85
CA PHE A 33 -54.30 4.03 56.47
C PHE A 33 -55.10 3.57 57.69
N ILE A 34 -54.97 4.32 58.78
CA ILE A 34 -55.54 4.01 60.09
C ILE A 34 -56.17 5.25 60.73
N CYS A 35 -57.11 5.04 61.64
CA CYS A 35 -57.58 6.09 62.54
C CYS A 35 -56.71 6.17 63.80
N LEU A 36 -56.88 7.25 64.58
CA LEU A 36 -56.13 7.45 65.83
C LEU A 36 -56.26 6.27 66.80
N LEU A 37 -57.48 5.73 66.93
CA LEU A 37 -57.76 4.62 67.84
C LEU A 37 -57.05 3.33 67.40
N CYS A 38 -57.01 3.02 66.10
CA CYS A 38 -56.19 1.92 65.56
C CYS A 38 -54.70 2.14 65.84
N GLY A 39 -54.22 3.39 65.73
CA GLY A 39 -52.86 3.80 66.08
C GLY A 39 -52.51 3.48 67.54
N GLN A 40 -53.43 3.78 68.45
CA GLN A 40 -53.25 3.64 69.90
C GLN A 40 -53.54 2.25 70.47
N THR A 41 -54.18 1.36 69.70
CA THR A 41 -54.57 0.02 70.19
C THR A 41 -53.85 -1.09 69.44
N THR A 42 -54.08 -1.19 68.14
CA THR A 42 -53.58 -2.29 67.28
C THR A 42 -52.22 -1.99 66.64
N HIS A 43 -51.80 -0.73 66.62
CA HIS A 43 -50.54 -0.27 66.03
C HIS A 43 -49.62 0.37 67.09
N THR A 44 -49.77 -0.04 68.34
CA THR A 44 -48.90 0.37 69.45
C THR A 44 -47.48 -0.11 69.19
N GLY A 45 -46.54 0.82 69.06
CA GLY A 45 -45.14 0.53 68.73
C GLY A 45 -44.80 0.62 67.25
N HIS A 46 -45.77 0.90 66.37
CA HIS A 46 -45.48 1.19 64.97
C HIS A 46 -45.27 2.70 64.76
N VAL A 47 -44.48 3.05 63.74
CA VAL A 47 -44.30 4.41 63.27
C VAL A 47 -45.46 4.76 62.35
N TRP A 48 -46.25 5.74 62.75
CA TRP A 48 -47.31 6.31 61.93
C TRP A 48 -47.25 7.83 61.95
N LYS A 49 -47.65 8.44 60.84
CA LYS A 49 -47.66 9.89 60.64
C LYS A 49 -49.03 10.34 60.15
N GLU A 50 -49.34 11.61 60.39
CA GLU A 50 -50.55 12.23 59.84
C GLU A 50 -50.44 12.31 58.32
N ILE A 51 -51.54 12.01 57.63
CA ILE A 51 -51.60 12.01 56.16
C ILE A 51 -51.25 13.40 55.62
N GLY A 52 -51.75 14.46 56.26
CA GLY A 52 -51.45 15.85 55.90
C GLY A 52 -49.96 16.21 55.91
N ASP A 53 -49.16 15.64 56.83
CA ASP A 53 -47.71 15.87 56.87
C ASP A 53 -46.97 15.12 55.76
N ILE A 54 -47.46 13.92 55.42
CA ILE A 54 -46.95 13.15 54.28
C ILE A 54 -47.24 13.88 52.96
N LEU A 55 -48.44 14.44 52.81
CA LEU A 55 -48.83 15.20 51.62
C LEU A 55 -47.96 16.45 51.44
N LYS A 56 -47.72 17.22 52.51
CA LYS A 56 -46.82 18.38 52.48
C LYS A 56 -45.38 18.00 52.11
N ALA A 57 -44.88 16.89 52.63
CA ALA A 57 -43.54 16.40 52.30
C ALA A 57 -43.44 15.95 50.83
N LEU A 58 -44.47 15.28 50.31
CA LEU A 58 -44.55 14.88 48.90
C LEU A 58 -44.60 16.09 47.96
N GLU A 59 -45.36 17.11 48.32
CA GLU A 59 -45.47 18.34 47.54
C GLU A 59 -44.14 19.10 47.48
N LYS A 60 -43.44 19.19 48.62
CA LYS A 60 -42.08 19.74 48.67
C LYS A 60 -41.10 18.94 47.81
N MET A 61 -41.09 17.60 47.91
CA MET A 61 -40.21 16.76 47.08
C MET A 61 -40.53 16.90 45.57
N LYS A 62 -41.81 17.04 45.21
CA LYS A 62 -42.22 17.26 43.82
C LYS A 62 -41.68 18.59 43.29
N GLN A 63 -41.69 19.64 44.11
CA GLN A 63 -41.11 20.93 43.77
C GLN A 63 -39.59 20.83 43.62
N ASP A 64 -38.89 20.24 44.60
CA ASP A 64 -37.43 20.07 44.57
C ASP A 64 -36.96 19.27 43.33
N VAL A 65 -37.68 18.20 42.99
CA VAL A 65 -37.40 17.40 41.77
C VAL A 65 -37.67 18.19 40.49
N GLY A 66 -38.71 19.04 40.50
CA GLY A 66 -39.01 19.97 39.40
C GLY A 66 -37.85 20.93 39.15
N ASP A 67 -37.34 21.54 40.21
CA ASP A 67 -36.25 22.53 40.13
C ASP A 67 -34.94 21.89 39.65
N VAL A 68 -34.59 20.71 40.18
CA VAL A 68 -33.41 19.95 39.72
C VAL A 68 -33.52 19.58 38.24
N ARG A 69 -34.72 19.17 37.79
CA ARG A 69 -34.96 18.84 36.38
C ARG A 69 -34.79 20.06 35.49
N VAL A 70 -35.35 21.21 35.87
CA VAL A 70 -35.20 22.47 35.11
C VAL A 70 -33.73 22.87 35.03
N HIS A 71 -33.01 22.85 36.15
CA HIS A 71 -31.59 23.20 36.21
C HIS A 71 -30.72 22.27 35.35
N ASN A 72 -30.92 20.95 35.45
CA ASN A 72 -30.16 19.99 34.65
C ASN A 72 -30.45 20.11 33.15
N THR A 73 -31.70 20.40 32.77
CA THR A 73 -32.07 20.59 31.37
C THR A 73 -31.40 21.84 30.79
N ALA A 74 -31.35 22.94 31.55
CA ALA A 74 -30.64 24.16 31.15
C ALA A 74 -29.13 23.91 30.99
N HIS A 75 -28.51 23.21 31.94
CA HIS A 75 -27.08 22.89 31.89
C HIS A 75 -26.72 21.93 30.72
N LEU A 76 -27.59 20.97 30.39
CA LEU A 76 -27.41 20.11 29.21
C LEU A 76 -27.52 20.89 27.90
N GLN A 77 -28.45 21.85 27.82
CA GLN A 77 -28.61 22.70 26.65
C GLN A 77 -27.38 23.59 26.45
N GLU A 78 -26.87 24.22 27.50
CA GLU A 78 -25.66 25.04 27.43
C GLU A 78 -24.43 24.22 26.97
N ASN A 79 -24.31 22.98 27.47
CA ASN A 79 -23.24 22.07 27.04
C ASN A 79 -23.36 21.68 25.57
N LYS A 80 -24.59 21.42 25.08
CA LYS A 80 -24.85 21.16 23.67
C LYS A 80 -24.41 22.35 22.82
N ASP A 81 -24.85 23.56 23.16
CA ASP A 81 -24.50 24.79 22.42
C ASP A 81 -22.98 25.03 22.42
N ARG A 82 -22.31 24.75 23.54
CA ARG A 82 -20.84 24.83 23.65
C ARG A 82 -20.14 23.84 22.72
N LEU A 83 -20.62 22.60 22.62
CA LEU A 83 -20.07 21.59 21.72
C LEU A 83 -20.32 21.94 20.25
N GLU A 84 -21.49 22.47 19.92
CA GLU A 84 -21.81 22.91 18.56
C GLU A 84 -20.91 24.07 18.10
N ARG A 85 -20.63 25.04 18.98
CA ARG A 85 -19.65 26.11 18.70
C ARG A 85 -18.24 25.56 18.46
N LYS A 86 -17.79 24.60 19.27
CA LYS A 86 -16.48 23.94 19.06
C LYS A 86 -16.44 23.19 17.73
N ARG A 87 -17.51 22.47 17.38
CA ARG A 87 -17.62 21.76 16.09
C ARG A 87 -17.49 22.72 14.91
N LEU A 88 -18.19 23.86 14.95
CA LEU A 88 -18.11 24.88 13.90
C LEU A 88 -16.71 25.49 13.77
N SER A 89 -16.06 25.79 14.90
CA SER A 89 -14.69 26.31 14.91
C SER A 89 -13.68 25.29 14.36
N LEU A 90 -13.79 24.02 14.76
CA LEU A 90 -12.96 22.94 14.22
C LEU A 90 -13.14 22.76 12.72
N LYS A 91 -14.39 22.80 12.24
CA LYS A 91 -14.68 22.73 10.80
C LYS A 91 -14.01 23.86 10.03
N SER A 92 -14.17 25.10 10.48
CA SER A 92 -13.52 26.26 9.86
C SER A 92 -11.99 26.15 9.86
N ASN A 93 -11.38 25.61 10.91
CA ASN A 93 -9.93 25.41 10.95
C ASN A 93 -9.47 24.34 9.96
N ILE A 94 -10.25 23.26 9.79
CA ILE A 94 -9.96 22.22 8.79
C ILE A 94 -10.05 22.81 7.38
N ASP A 95 -11.11 23.57 7.08
CA ASP A 95 -11.29 24.20 5.77
C ASP A 95 -10.08 25.10 5.41
N VAL A 96 -9.59 25.90 6.37
CA VAL A 96 -8.38 26.74 6.20
C VAL A 96 -7.11 25.90 5.98
N LEU A 97 -6.96 24.78 6.69
CA LEU A 97 -5.80 23.89 6.50
C LEU A 97 -5.82 23.20 5.13
N VAL A 98 -7.00 22.78 4.67
CA VAL A 98 -7.19 22.19 3.34
C VAL A 98 -6.82 23.21 2.26
N ASP A 99 -7.34 24.43 2.33
CA ASP A 99 -7.02 25.49 1.38
C ASP A 99 -5.53 25.85 1.37
N ASN A 100 -4.91 25.97 2.55
CA ASN A 100 -3.47 26.25 2.64
C ASN A 100 -2.62 25.12 2.03
N THR A 101 -3.03 23.88 2.25
CA THR A 101 -2.34 22.69 1.72
C THR A 101 -2.49 22.62 0.20
N LYS A 102 -3.71 22.83 -0.32
CA LYS A 102 -4.00 22.90 -1.75
C LYS A 102 -3.17 23.99 -2.44
N ASN A 103 -3.18 25.20 -1.90
CA ASN A 103 -2.41 26.33 -2.42
C ASN A 103 -0.89 26.10 -2.38
N LYS A 104 -0.40 25.30 -1.43
CA LYS A 104 1.01 24.89 -1.38
C LYS A 104 1.33 23.92 -2.51
N TYR A 105 0.54 22.86 -2.66
CA TYR A 105 0.73 21.88 -3.73
C TYR A 105 0.63 22.50 -5.12
N GLU A 106 -0.33 23.39 -5.36
CA GLU A 106 -0.45 24.11 -6.64
C GLU A 106 0.82 24.91 -6.97
N ARG A 107 1.43 25.56 -5.96
CA ARG A 107 2.70 26.28 -6.12
C ARG A 107 3.87 25.33 -6.41
N ASP A 108 4.00 24.26 -5.64
CA ASP A 108 5.09 23.28 -5.80
C ASP A 108 5.01 22.60 -7.18
N ILE A 109 3.80 22.25 -7.62
CA ILE A 109 3.54 21.69 -8.96
C ILE A 109 3.92 22.69 -10.05
N THR A 110 3.46 23.94 -9.94
CA THR A 110 3.78 24.99 -10.91
C THR A 110 5.28 25.20 -11.03
N GLN A 111 5.99 25.20 -9.90
CA GLN A 111 7.45 25.36 -9.85
C GLN A 111 8.17 24.17 -10.51
N VAL A 112 7.76 22.93 -10.24
CA VAL A 112 8.35 21.73 -10.85
C VAL A 112 8.16 21.73 -12.37
N TYR A 113 6.97 22.10 -12.85
CA TYR A 113 6.71 22.18 -14.29
C TYR A 113 7.49 23.31 -14.96
N GLN A 114 7.59 24.48 -14.34
CA GLN A 114 8.42 25.57 -14.84
C GLN A 114 9.90 25.15 -14.93
N GLN A 115 10.44 24.48 -13.92
CA GLN A 115 11.81 23.96 -13.95
C GLN A 115 12.02 22.95 -15.08
N ARG A 116 11.08 22.00 -15.25
CA ARG A 116 11.14 21.01 -16.34
C ARG A 116 11.08 21.66 -17.71
N LEU A 117 10.20 22.66 -17.89
CA LEU A 117 10.12 23.43 -19.13
C LEU A 117 11.44 24.13 -19.44
N THR A 118 12.05 24.81 -18.45
CA THR A 118 13.35 25.47 -18.66
C THR A 118 14.46 24.48 -19.02
N THR A 119 14.52 23.31 -18.36
CA THR A 119 15.52 22.28 -18.70
C THR A 119 15.32 21.73 -20.11
N LEU A 120 14.06 21.56 -20.52
CA LEU A 120 13.73 21.10 -21.87
C LEU A 120 14.09 22.14 -22.94
N GLU A 121 13.83 23.42 -22.67
CA GLU A 121 14.24 24.53 -23.54
C GLU A 121 15.76 24.57 -23.70
N ASP A 122 16.52 24.44 -22.60
CA ASP A 122 17.99 24.38 -22.61
C ASP A 122 18.51 23.18 -23.42
N ASP A 123 17.88 22.00 -23.25
CA ASP A 123 18.24 20.79 -23.98
C ASP A 123 17.99 20.94 -25.49
N ILE A 124 16.85 21.52 -25.88
CA ILE A 124 16.51 21.83 -27.28
C ILE A 124 17.52 22.84 -27.86
N GLU A 125 17.88 23.90 -27.12
CA GLU A 125 18.82 24.91 -27.60
C GLU A 125 20.24 24.35 -27.77
N ARG A 126 20.66 23.45 -26.88
CA ARG A 126 21.91 22.69 -26.99
C ARG A 126 21.91 21.78 -28.23
N ASP A 127 20.80 21.10 -28.50
CA ASP A 127 20.68 20.22 -29.65
C ASP A 127 20.67 21.02 -30.97
N ILE A 128 19.97 22.16 -31.01
CA ILE A 128 20.00 23.10 -32.13
C ILE A 128 21.42 23.62 -32.37
N SER A 129 22.13 23.99 -31.30
CA SER A 129 23.51 24.48 -31.39
C SER A 129 24.47 23.40 -31.90
N SER A 130 24.28 22.16 -31.46
CA SER A 130 25.02 21.01 -31.95
C SER A 130 24.79 20.81 -33.45
N LEU A 131 23.52 20.82 -33.90
CA LEU A 131 23.17 20.70 -35.31
C LEU A 131 23.76 21.83 -36.16
N LYS A 132 23.73 23.08 -35.69
CA LYS A 132 24.38 24.22 -36.38
C LYS A 132 25.90 24.04 -36.53
N LEU A 133 26.56 23.49 -35.51
CA LEU A 133 28.00 23.20 -35.56
C LEU A 133 28.31 22.12 -36.61
N TYR A 134 27.49 21.07 -36.67
CA TYR A 134 27.63 20.00 -37.67
C TYR A 134 27.38 20.51 -39.10
N MET A 135 26.39 21.40 -39.30
CA MET A 135 26.09 21.97 -40.61
C MET A 135 27.15 22.97 -41.10
N SER A 136 27.93 23.57 -40.20
CA SER A 136 28.98 24.55 -40.55
C SER A 136 30.35 23.92 -40.86
N HIS A 137 30.55 22.61 -40.62
CA HIS A 137 31.80 21.90 -40.89
C HIS A 137 31.60 20.68 -41.82
N PRO A 138 31.22 20.87 -43.10
CA PRO A 138 31.03 19.77 -44.05
C PRO A 138 32.33 19.02 -44.38
N GLU A 139 33.50 19.58 -44.08
CA GLU A 139 34.82 18.98 -44.39
C GLU A 139 35.23 17.83 -43.45
N VAL A 140 34.55 17.63 -42.32
CA VAL A 140 34.79 16.50 -41.40
C VAL A 140 34.45 15.15 -42.06
N PHE A 141 33.76 15.16 -43.20
CA PHE A 141 33.40 13.97 -43.97
C PHE A 141 34.43 13.53 -45.01
N ASN A 142 35.54 14.26 -45.22
CA ASN A 142 36.42 13.96 -46.35
C ASN A 142 37.91 13.82 -46.04
N THR A 143 38.30 13.47 -44.82
CA THR A 143 39.69 13.10 -44.55
C THR A 143 39.82 11.75 -43.83
N GLN A 144 40.31 10.77 -44.60
CA GLN A 144 40.88 9.48 -44.18
C GLN A 144 39.89 8.41 -43.68
N GLY A 145 39.28 7.71 -44.63
CA GLY A 145 39.21 6.23 -44.59
C GLY A 145 38.31 5.56 -43.57
N LEU A 146 37.46 6.28 -42.86
CA LEU A 146 36.39 5.71 -42.04
C LEU A 146 35.06 5.96 -42.74
N THR A 147 34.48 4.89 -43.28
CA THR A 147 33.04 4.80 -43.53
C THR A 147 32.30 4.92 -42.20
N LEU A 148 32.18 6.13 -41.66
CA LEU A 148 31.05 6.52 -40.83
C LEU A 148 29.88 6.55 -41.80
N THR A 149 29.30 5.37 -42.00
CA THR A 149 28.18 5.15 -42.90
C THR A 149 27.08 6.14 -42.55
N GLU A 150 26.31 6.54 -43.54
CA GLU A 150 25.06 7.32 -43.40
C GLU A 150 24.16 6.79 -42.26
N HIS A 151 24.35 5.52 -41.88
CA HIS A 151 23.77 4.82 -40.74
C HIS A 151 24.12 5.40 -39.35
N ALA A 152 25.35 5.86 -39.10
CA ALA A 152 25.73 6.45 -37.81
C ALA A 152 25.18 7.87 -37.63
N LEU A 153 25.11 8.61 -38.74
CA LEU A 153 24.43 9.91 -38.80
C LEU A 153 22.91 9.72 -38.66
N ALA A 154 22.33 8.73 -39.34
CA ALA A 154 20.93 8.37 -39.21
C ALA A 154 20.60 7.86 -37.80
N GLU A 155 21.48 7.12 -37.12
CA GLU A 155 21.28 6.71 -35.73
C GLU A 155 21.32 7.89 -34.76
N LYS A 156 22.22 8.86 -34.95
CA LYS A 156 22.26 10.07 -34.11
C LYS A 156 21.09 11.00 -34.39
N ILE A 157 20.70 11.17 -35.65
CA ILE A 157 19.49 11.92 -36.03
C ILE A 157 18.26 11.21 -35.47
N LYS A 158 18.22 9.88 -35.50
CA LYS A 158 17.15 9.07 -34.90
C LYS A 158 17.14 9.16 -33.37
N ASP A 159 18.29 9.16 -32.69
CA ASP A 159 18.38 9.34 -31.23
C ASP A 159 17.93 10.75 -30.81
N VAL A 160 18.23 11.78 -31.61
CA VAL A 160 17.70 13.14 -31.43
C VAL A 160 16.19 13.18 -31.70
N PHE A 161 15.70 12.52 -32.77
CA PHE A 161 14.27 12.45 -33.08
C PHE A 161 13.48 11.64 -32.05
N ASP A 162 14.03 10.54 -31.53
CA ASP A 162 13.42 9.69 -30.50
C ASP A 162 13.37 10.41 -29.14
N ARG A 163 14.40 11.21 -28.80
CA ARG A 163 14.38 12.09 -27.62
C ARG A 163 13.41 13.27 -27.75
N SER A 164 13.26 13.81 -28.96
CA SER A 164 12.27 14.84 -29.29
C SER A 164 10.88 14.30 -29.59
N SER A 165 10.71 12.97 -29.57
CA SER A 165 9.50 12.33 -30.07
C SER A 165 8.31 12.76 -29.22
N ILE A 166 7.24 13.04 -29.94
CA ILE A 166 5.95 13.54 -29.47
C ILE A 166 5.31 12.66 -28.39
N GLU A 167 5.85 11.48 -28.10
CA GLU A 167 5.37 10.57 -27.05
C GLU A 167 5.64 11.08 -25.62
N THR A 168 6.80 11.69 -25.33
CA THR A 168 7.01 12.39 -24.04
C THR A 168 6.20 13.69 -23.94
N MET A 169 5.90 14.32 -25.07
CA MET A 169 5.00 15.47 -25.13
C MET A 169 3.52 15.09 -25.04
N LYS A 170 3.12 13.87 -25.44
CA LYS A 170 1.74 13.37 -25.32
C LYS A 170 1.34 13.20 -23.87
N ASP A 171 2.22 12.70 -23.01
CA ASP A 171 1.95 12.59 -21.58
C ASP A 171 1.78 13.97 -20.91
N THR A 172 2.43 14.99 -21.46
CA THR A 172 2.35 16.38 -20.96
C THR A 172 1.18 17.16 -21.59
N ALA A 173 0.80 16.85 -22.84
CA ALA A 173 -0.28 17.49 -23.59
C ALA A 173 -1.66 16.83 -23.34
N MET A 174 -1.71 15.56 -22.94
CA MET A 174 -2.94 14.87 -22.52
C MET A 174 -3.59 15.54 -21.30
N LEU A 175 -2.81 16.24 -20.46
CA LEU A 175 -3.32 17.03 -19.34
C LEU A 175 -4.08 18.30 -19.78
N PHE A 176 -3.85 18.82 -20.99
CA PHE A 176 -4.49 20.05 -21.49
C PHE A 176 -5.68 19.79 -22.42
N ALA A 177 -5.93 18.54 -22.81
CA ALA A 177 -6.94 18.18 -23.81
C ALA A 177 -7.93 17.10 -23.35
N ALA A 178 -7.94 16.73 -22.07
CA ALA A 178 -8.77 15.65 -21.58
C ALA A 178 -10.00 16.15 -20.79
N ASP A 179 -11.12 15.51 -21.09
CA ASP A 179 -12.40 15.59 -20.39
C ASP A 179 -12.22 15.41 -18.86
N ASP A 180 -13.12 15.98 -18.06
CA ASP A 180 -13.05 16.05 -16.58
C ASP A 180 -12.67 14.72 -15.89
N SER A 181 -12.99 13.58 -16.52
CA SER A 181 -12.65 12.23 -16.05
C SER A 181 -11.15 11.90 -15.95
N GLN A 182 -10.27 12.48 -16.80
CA GLN A 182 -8.83 12.18 -16.77
C GLN A 182 -8.03 13.14 -15.87
N VAL A 183 -8.57 14.34 -15.65
CA VAL A 183 -8.06 15.27 -14.64
C VAL A 183 -8.23 14.67 -13.24
N GLU A 184 -9.35 14.00 -12.99
CA GLU A 184 -9.61 13.30 -11.73
C GLU A 184 -8.57 12.18 -11.47
N GLU A 185 -8.19 11.41 -12.51
CA GLU A 185 -7.20 10.34 -12.40
C GLU A 185 -5.78 10.89 -12.12
N SER A 186 -5.46 12.05 -12.69
CA SER A 186 -4.19 12.75 -12.46
C SER A 186 -4.14 13.43 -11.08
N VAL A 187 -5.26 13.98 -10.61
CA VAL A 187 -5.40 14.54 -9.25
C VAL A 187 -5.36 13.44 -8.18
N LYS A 188 -5.94 12.25 -8.47
CA LYS A 188 -5.84 11.05 -7.62
C LYS A 188 -4.40 10.56 -7.42
N LEU A 189 -3.53 10.76 -8.40
CA LEU A 189 -2.09 10.52 -8.29
C LEU A 189 -1.37 11.57 -7.40
N MET A 190 -1.93 12.78 -7.26
CA MET A 190 -1.30 13.90 -6.56
C MET A 190 -1.73 14.09 -5.09
N VAL A 191 -2.95 13.69 -4.71
CA VAL A 191 -3.52 13.95 -3.36
C VAL A 191 -3.03 12.95 -2.29
N GLY A 192 -2.23 11.96 -2.64
CA GLY A 192 -1.80 10.91 -1.74
C GLY A 192 -2.84 9.80 -1.67
N THR A 193 -2.38 8.58 -1.94
CA THR A 193 -3.25 7.41 -2.02
C THR A 193 -3.59 6.93 -0.61
N MET A 194 -4.78 7.24 -0.09
CA MET A 194 -5.33 6.47 1.03
C MET A 194 -5.73 5.09 0.51
N ILE A 195 -4.86 4.10 0.66
CA ILE A 195 -5.14 2.74 0.21
C ILE A 195 -6.07 2.07 1.23
N ASP A 196 -7.37 2.04 0.92
CA ASP A 196 -8.33 1.25 1.69
C ASP A 196 -8.28 -0.23 1.24
N PHE A 197 -7.83 -1.11 2.14
CA PHE A 197 -7.61 -2.54 1.88
C PHE A 197 -8.82 -3.44 2.21
N GLN A 198 -10.04 -2.90 2.31
CA GLN A 198 -11.16 -3.68 2.85
C GLN A 198 -11.72 -4.81 1.96
N LYS A 199 -11.21 -5.03 0.74
CA LYS A 199 -11.70 -6.15 -0.09
C LYS A 199 -10.69 -6.67 -1.12
N THR A 200 -9.78 -7.53 -0.67
CA THR A 200 -8.95 -8.35 -1.57
C THR A 200 -9.73 -9.60 -1.98
N GLU A 201 -10.14 -9.68 -3.24
CA GLU A 201 -10.63 -10.94 -3.80
C GLU A 201 -9.43 -11.89 -3.93
N THR A 202 -9.52 -13.04 -3.27
CA THR A 202 -8.45 -14.04 -3.24
C THR A 202 -8.93 -15.30 -3.94
N ILE A 203 -8.18 -15.72 -4.95
CA ILE A 203 -8.41 -16.97 -5.68
C ILE A 203 -7.33 -17.95 -5.24
N LEU A 204 -7.74 -19.05 -4.60
CA LEU A 204 -6.84 -20.16 -4.24
C LEU A 204 -6.83 -21.19 -5.37
N LEU A 205 -5.65 -21.55 -5.85
CA LEU A 205 -5.49 -22.56 -6.89
C LEU A 205 -5.37 -23.95 -6.25
N SER A 206 -6.48 -24.46 -5.72
CA SER A 206 -6.54 -25.73 -4.97
C SER A 206 -6.15 -26.96 -5.80
N ASP A 207 -6.42 -26.93 -7.11
CA ASP A 207 -6.24 -28.07 -8.00
C ASP A 207 -4.81 -28.17 -8.57
N PHE A 208 -3.98 -27.14 -8.37
CA PHE A 208 -2.59 -27.15 -8.80
C PHE A 208 -1.67 -27.56 -7.65
N ALA A 209 -0.95 -28.67 -7.82
CA ALA A 209 0.01 -29.17 -6.85
C ALA A 209 1.43 -29.17 -7.42
N MET A 210 2.31 -28.36 -6.84
CA MET A 210 3.75 -28.38 -7.06
C MET A 210 4.43 -28.03 -5.75
N LYS A 211 5.39 -28.84 -5.28
CA LYS A 211 6.08 -28.57 -4.02
C LYS A 211 7.09 -27.46 -4.19
N ASN A 212 7.28 -26.66 -3.13
CA ASN A 212 8.35 -25.65 -3.02
C ASN A 212 8.43 -24.71 -4.23
N ILE A 213 7.34 -24.05 -4.59
CA ILE A 213 7.36 -23.07 -5.68
C ILE A 213 8.21 -21.88 -5.23
N THR A 214 9.41 -21.77 -5.78
CA THR A 214 10.37 -20.73 -5.40
C THR A 214 10.30 -19.51 -6.30
N GLN A 215 9.60 -19.61 -7.44
CA GLN A 215 9.48 -18.50 -8.37
C GLN A 215 8.18 -18.53 -9.17
N ILE A 216 7.60 -17.34 -9.33
CA ILE A 216 6.45 -17.07 -10.18
C ILE A 216 6.83 -15.90 -11.10
N VAL A 217 6.43 -15.95 -12.36
CA VAL A 217 6.49 -14.80 -13.26
C VAL A 217 5.15 -14.68 -13.99
N ALA A 218 4.44 -13.58 -13.76
CA ALA A 218 3.14 -13.31 -14.37
C ALA A 218 3.32 -12.87 -15.83
N VAL A 219 2.64 -13.57 -16.75
CA VAL A 219 2.57 -13.22 -18.19
C VAL A 219 1.43 -12.24 -18.43
N SER A 220 0.31 -12.47 -17.75
CA SER A 220 -0.88 -11.64 -17.80
C SER A 220 -1.59 -11.71 -16.45
N GLU A 221 -2.73 -11.03 -16.32
CA GLU A 221 -3.57 -11.11 -15.12
C GLU A 221 -4.06 -12.54 -14.83
N HIS A 222 -4.12 -13.39 -15.87
CA HIS A 222 -4.69 -14.74 -15.78
C HIS A 222 -3.71 -15.86 -16.07
N LEU A 223 -2.45 -15.55 -16.37
CA LEU A 223 -1.43 -16.52 -16.74
C LEU A 223 -0.12 -16.26 -16.00
N ALA A 224 0.47 -17.31 -15.45
CA ALA A 224 1.78 -17.23 -14.79
C ALA A 224 2.62 -18.48 -15.08
N TRP A 225 3.91 -18.26 -15.27
CA TRP A 225 4.90 -19.33 -15.22
C TRP A 225 5.31 -19.56 -13.77
N VAL A 226 5.41 -20.82 -13.38
CA VAL A 226 5.82 -21.25 -12.05
C VAL A 226 6.95 -22.27 -12.13
N GLY A 227 7.87 -22.20 -11.17
CA GLY A 227 9.02 -23.08 -11.09
C GLY A 227 9.45 -23.31 -9.64
N SER A 228 10.16 -24.41 -9.43
CA SER A 228 10.79 -24.77 -8.16
C SER A 228 12.29 -24.90 -8.36
N SER A 229 13.07 -24.37 -7.42
CA SER A 229 14.52 -24.46 -7.44
C SER A 229 14.95 -25.93 -7.41
N GLY A 230 15.92 -26.28 -8.25
CA GLY A 230 16.41 -27.66 -8.38
C GLY A 230 15.66 -28.49 -9.45
N GLU A 231 14.44 -28.11 -9.81
CA GLU A 231 13.65 -28.82 -10.82
C GLU A 231 14.12 -28.50 -12.25
N LYS A 232 13.92 -29.44 -13.17
CA LYS A 232 14.29 -29.25 -14.60
C LYS A 232 13.09 -28.90 -15.46
N GLU A 233 12.06 -28.33 -14.88
CA GLU A 233 10.86 -27.91 -15.60
C GLU A 233 10.23 -26.65 -15.01
N VAL A 234 9.65 -25.85 -15.89
CA VAL A 234 8.76 -24.74 -15.53
C VAL A 234 7.38 -24.97 -16.17
N LYS A 235 6.33 -24.56 -15.47
CA LYS A 235 4.93 -24.81 -15.86
C LYS A 235 4.20 -23.49 -16.06
N LEU A 236 3.49 -23.36 -17.17
CA LEU A 236 2.55 -22.28 -17.41
C LEU A 236 1.19 -22.71 -16.90
N ILE A 237 0.62 -21.92 -16.00
CA ILE A 237 -0.69 -22.15 -15.41
C ILE A 237 -1.61 -20.96 -15.67
N ASN A 238 -2.91 -21.21 -15.66
CA ASN A 238 -3.91 -20.15 -15.64
C ASN A 238 -4.40 -19.88 -14.20
N ILE A 239 -5.20 -18.81 -14.06
CA ILE A 239 -5.78 -18.39 -12.76
C ILE A 239 -6.72 -19.42 -12.13
N ASN A 240 -7.21 -20.37 -12.92
CA ASN A 240 -8.03 -21.50 -12.44
C ASN A 240 -7.18 -22.70 -11.99
N GLY A 241 -5.85 -22.59 -11.99
CA GLY A 241 -4.93 -23.68 -11.63
C GLY A 241 -4.73 -24.74 -12.72
N THR A 242 -5.28 -24.55 -13.92
CA THR A 242 -5.06 -25.47 -15.03
C THR A 242 -3.67 -25.27 -15.63
N MET A 243 -2.90 -26.35 -15.73
CA MET A 243 -1.62 -26.36 -16.43
C MET A 243 -1.83 -26.33 -17.94
N LEU A 244 -1.26 -25.32 -18.60
CA LEU A 244 -1.38 -25.12 -20.04
C LEU A 244 -0.15 -25.62 -20.81
N LYS A 245 1.05 -25.46 -20.24
CA LYS A 245 2.31 -25.81 -20.91
C LYS A 245 3.38 -26.19 -19.89
N THR A 246 4.28 -27.10 -20.28
CA THR A 246 5.48 -27.45 -19.52
C THR A 246 6.70 -27.24 -20.41
N CYS A 247 7.71 -26.54 -19.89
CA CYS A 247 8.98 -26.34 -20.57
C CYS A 247 10.08 -27.09 -19.80
N LYS A 248 10.71 -28.07 -20.45
CA LYS A 248 11.84 -28.81 -19.88
C LYS A 248 13.13 -28.03 -20.06
N LEU A 249 13.95 -28.02 -19.02
CA LEU A 249 15.23 -27.33 -18.94
C LEU A 249 16.38 -28.33 -19.05
N ALA A 250 17.49 -27.89 -19.63
CA ALA A 250 18.70 -28.71 -19.72
C ALA A 250 19.42 -28.87 -18.37
N PHE A 251 19.17 -27.96 -17.43
CA PHE A 251 19.78 -27.88 -16.11
C PHE A 251 18.73 -27.58 -15.05
N ALA A 252 19.11 -27.76 -13.78
CA ALA A 252 18.26 -27.44 -12.63
C ALA A 252 17.97 -25.94 -12.58
N LEU A 253 16.71 -25.59 -12.37
CA LEU A 253 16.24 -24.22 -12.31
C LEU A 253 16.82 -23.55 -11.06
N GLU A 254 17.48 -22.42 -11.26
CA GLU A 254 17.84 -21.51 -10.17
C GLU A 254 16.84 -20.35 -10.17
N THR A 255 16.84 -19.56 -11.25
CA THR A 255 15.81 -18.56 -11.50
C THR A 255 15.43 -18.47 -12.98
N PHE A 256 14.29 -17.84 -13.27
CA PHE A 256 13.84 -17.51 -14.60
C PHE A 256 13.09 -16.18 -14.67
N ALA A 257 13.06 -15.59 -15.86
CA ALA A 257 12.30 -14.41 -16.21
C ALA A 257 11.61 -14.61 -17.56
N ILE A 258 10.78 -13.65 -17.95
CA ILE A 258 10.11 -13.65 -19.26
C ILE A 258 10.57 -12.43 -20.04
N CYS A 259 11.02 -12.64 -21.28
CA CYS A 259 11.41 -11.61 -22.24
C CYS A 259 10.24 -11.25 -23.17
N LYS A 260 10.40 -10.17 -23.96
CA LYS A 260 9.50 -9.84 -25.08
C LYS A 260 9.24 -11.08 -25.95
N ALA A 261 7.97 -11.28 -26.31
CA ALA A 261 7.43 -12.44 -27.06
C ALA A 261 7.34 -13.77 -26.27
N ASP A 262 7.03 -13.72 -24.97
CA ASP A 262 6.77 -14.89 -24.11
C ASP A 262 7.91 -15.92 -24.06
N GLN A 263 9.13 -15.46 -24.29
CA GLN A 263 10.32 -16.30 -24.23
C GLN A 263 10.85 -16.35 -22.80
N LEU A 264 11.21 -17.55 -22.35
CA LEU A 264 11.72 -17.76 -21.00
C LEU A 264 13.22 -17.50 -20.97
N LEU A 265 13.66 -16.62 -20.08
CA LEU A 265 15.07 -16.45 -19.74
C LEU A 265 15.34 -17.27 -18.49
N VAL A 266 16.33 -18.14 -18.50
CA VAL A 266 16.65 -19.01 -17.37
C VAL A 266 18.10 -18.75 -16.98
N THR A 267 18.32 -18.44 -15.71
CA THR A 267 19.67 -18.27 -15.17
C THR A 267 20.22 -19.61 -14.71
N SER A 268 21.53 -19.78 -14.88
CA SER A 268 22.26 -20.92 -14.35
C SER A 268 23.48 -20.40 -13.60
N LEU A 269 23.41 -20.49 -12.27
CA LEU A 269 24.48 -20.05 -11.39
C LEU A 269 25.76 -20.88 -11.61
N SER A 270 25.63 -22.21 -11.63
CA SER A 270 26.74 -23.14 -11.86
C SER A 270 27.43 -22.97 -13.22
N ASN A 271 26.65 -22.62 -14.25
CA ASN A 271 27.18 -22.38 -15.59
C ASN A 271 27.53 -20.90 -15.85
N MET A 272 27.38 -20.00 -14.87
CA MET A 272 27.54 -18.54 -15.02
C MET A 272 26.89 -18.00 -16.30
N SER A 273 25.64 -18.38 -16.55
CA SER A 273 25.01 -18.10 -17.85
C SER A 273 23.53 -17.80 -17.75
N ILE A 274 23.03 -17.12 -18.77
CA ILE A 274 21.60 -16.89 -19.00
C ILE A 274 21.25 -17.56 -20.32
N GLN A 275 20.21 -18.38 -20.31
CA GLN A 275 19.70 -19.06 -21.50
C GLN A 275 18.31 -18.55 -21.84
N GLN A 276 18.15 -18.05 -23.05
CA GLN A 276 16.87 -17.73 -23.65
C GLN A 276 16.30 -18.99 -24.30
N ILE A 277 15.11 -19.35 -23.88
CA ILE A 277 14.35 -20.51 -24.33
C ILE A 277 13.16 -19.98 -25.13
N GLY A 278 13.21 -20.20 -26.45
CA GLY A 278 12.22 -19.75 -27.41
C GLY A 278 12.42 -20.36 -28.80
N ILE A 279 11.37 -20.33 -29.63
CA ILE A 279 11.40 -20.75 -31.04
C ILE A 279 11.82 -19.52 -31.86
N PRO A 280 12.79 -19.58 -32.80
CA PRO A 280 13.34 -20.79 -33.44
C PRO A 280 14.69 -21.28 -32.89
N ARG A 281 15.39 -20.53 -32.04
CA ARG A 281 16.68 -20.94 -31.47
C ARG A 281 16.85 -20.46 -30.04
N SER A 282 17.32 -21.35 -29.18
CA SER A 282 17.79 -20.98 -27.85
C SER A 282 19.12 -20.24 -27.95
N LYS A 283 19.23 -19.08 -27.30
CA LYS A 283 20.48 -18.30 -27.23
C LYS A 283 21.04 -18.38 -25.81
N LYS A 284 22.32 -18.71 -25.66
CA LYS A 284 23.01 -18.72 -24.36
C LYS A 284 24.00 -17.56 -24.29
N ILE A 285 24.00 -16.82 -23.18
CA ILE A 285 25.04 -15.85 -22.85
C ILE A 285 25.88 -16.41 -21.73
N GLN A 286 27.19 -16.30 -21.89
CA GLN A 286 28.13 -16.55 -20.80
C GLN A 286 28.41 -15.23 -20.08
N LEU A 287 28.19 -15.21 -18.77
CA LEU A 287 28.53 -14.10 -17.90
C LEU A 287 29.91 -14.34 -17.27
N THR A 288 30.54 -13.25 -16.84
CA THR A 288 31.78 -13.28 -16.03
C THR A 288 31.50 -13.35 -14.53
N THR A 289 30.23 -13.28 -14.14
CA THR A 289 29.73 -13.33 -12.76
C THR A 289 28.66 -14.40 -12.61
N PHE A 290 28.34 -14.78 -11.37
CA PHE A 290 27.34 -15.78 -11.04
C PHE A 290 25.95 -15.13 -10.98
N PRO A 291 25.06 -15.32 -11.97
CA PRO A 291 23.74 -14.69 -11.95
C PRO A 291 22.88 -15.30 -10.84
N THR A 292 22.39 -14.46 -9.93
CA THR A 292 21.49 -14.86 -8.84
C THR A 292 20.03 -14.71 -9.23
N PHE A 293 19.69 -13.68 -10.00
CA PHE A 293 18.34 -13.44 -10.48
C PHE A 293 18.37 -12.60 -11.75
N ALA A 294 17.33 -12.71 -12.58
CA ALA A 294 17.13 -11.87 -13.74
C ALA A 294 15.66 -11.46 -13.85
N CYS A 295 15.40 -10.27 -14.40
CA CYS A 295 14.08 -9.79 -14.79
C CYS A 295 14.20 -8.82 -15.98
N MET A 296 13.07 -8.50 -16.60
CA MET A 296 13.05 -7.49 -17.67
C MET A 296 12.66 -6.13 -17.10
N THR A 297 13.35 -5.09 -17.55
CA THR A 297 13.02 -3.70 -17.27
C THR A 297 11.78 -3.26 -18.07
N LYS A 298 11.17 -2.14 -17.70
CA LYS A 298 10.08 -1.53 -18.48
C LYS A 298 10.56 -1.09 -19.87
N SER A 299 11.82 -0.69 -19.98
CA SER A 299 12.51 -0.42 -21.27
C SER A 299 12.84 -1.68 -22.08
N SER A 300 12.50 -2.87 -21.59
CA SER A 300 12.80 -4.16 -22.23
C SER A 300 14.30 -4.48 -22.37
N GLU A 301 15.09 -3.95 -21.45
CA GLU A 301 16.44 -4.39 -21.19
C GLU A 301 16.41 -5.53 -20.17
N LEU A 302 17.48 -6.33 -20.12
CA LEU A 302 17.65 -7.36 -19.12
C LEU A 302 18.31 -6.74 -17.89
N LEU A 303 17.74 -6.99 -16.72
CA LEU A 303 18.28 -6.63 -15.43
C LEU A 303 18.67 -7.90 -14.69
N VAL A 304 19.92 -7.98 -14.23
CA VAL A 304 20.50 -9.18 -13.64
C VAL A 304 21.22 -8.82 -12.36
N THR A 305 20.89 -9.49 -11.27
CA THR A 305 21.73 -9.49 -10.06
C THR A 305 22.73 -10.62 -10.18
N SER A 306 23.98 -10.36 -9.78
CA SER A 306 25.04 -11.36 -9.87
C SER A 306 26.07 -11.22 -8.75
N LEU A 307 26.81 -12.29 -8.50
CA LEU A 307 27.92 -12.32 -7.55
C LEU A 307 29.25 -12.43 -8.30
N THR A 308 30.27 -11.74 -7.81
CA THR A 308 31.64 -11.87 -8.34
C THR A 308 32.33 -13.17 -7.90
N ASP A 309 32.03 -13.64 -6.69
CA ASP A 309 32.59 -14.84 -6.07
C ASP A 309 31.51 -15.48 -5.17
N LEU A 310 31.54 -16.80 -5.01
CA LEU A 310 30.64 -17.54 -4.12
C LEU A 310 31.17 -17.61 -2.67
N LYS A 311 32.50 -17.53 -2.47
CA LYS A 311 33.13 -17.57 -1.15
C LYS A 311 33.07 -16.22 -0.45
N ASN A 312 33.41 -15.16 -1.18
CA ASN A 312 33.40 -13.78 -0.71
C ASN A 312 32.49 -12.93 -1.61
N PRO A 313 31.16 -13.08 -1.47
CA PRO A 313 30.22 -12.50 -2.41
C PRO A 313 30.28 -10.97 -2.38
N THR A 314 30.50 -10.40 -3.56
CA THR A 314 30.22 -9.00 -3.85
C THR A 314 29.18 -8.94 -4.95
N GLY A 315 28.08 -8.25 -4.65
CA GLY A 315 26.94 -8.10 -5.52
C GLY A 315 27.16 -7.09 -6.64
N LYS A 316 26.69 -7.42 -7.83
CA LYS A 316 26.61 -6.53 -8.99
C LYS A 316 25.21 -6.51 -9.55
N ILE A 317 24.82 -5.37 -10.11
CA ILE A 317 23.57 -5.20 -10.86
C ILE A 317 23.94 -4.86 -12.29
N LEU A 318 23.62 -5.76 -13.20
CA LEU A 318 23.89 -5.62 -14.61
C LEU A 318 22.59 -5.23 -15.32
N LYS A 319 22.62 -4.17 -16.11
CA LYS A 319 21.49 -3.75 -16.96
C LYS A 319 21.95 -3.66 -18.41
N GLY A 320 21.12 -4.03 -19.36
CA GLY A 320 21.41 -3.76 -20.77
C GLY A 320 20.74 -4.75 -21.71
N PRO A 321 20.96 -4.60 -23.02
CA PRO A 321 20.51 -5.60 -23.99
C PRO A 321 21.16 -6.96 -23.73
N TYR A 322 20.54 -8.01 -24.29
CA TYR A 322 20.95 -9.41 -24.10
C TYR A 322 22.41 -9.71 -24.52
N ASP A 323 23.09 -8.81 -25.21
CA ASP A 323 24.47 -8.95 -25.69
C ASP A 323 25.46 -7.96 -25.07
N SER A 324 25.00 -6.98 -24.29
CA SER A 324 25.86 -5.97 -23.69
C SER A 324 25.30 -5.49 -22.36
N PHE A 325 26.06 -5.69 -21.28
CA PHE A 325 25.66 -5.28 -19.94
C PHE A 325 26.53 -4.13 -19.42
N ARG A 326 25.89 -3.10 -18.88
CA ARG A 326 26.52 -2.09 -18.03
C ARG A 326 26.34 -2.46 -16.56
N ASN A 327 27.37 -2.25 -15.74
CA ASN A 327 27.25 -2.43 -14.30
C ASN A 327 26.68 -1.16 -13.66
N LEU A 328 25.49 -1.25 -13.08
CA LEU A 328 24.85 -0.15 -12.37
C LEU A 328 25.39 0.03 -10.95
N SER A 329 25.95 -1.01 -10.33
CA SER A 329 26.47 -0.91 -8.95
C SER A 329 27.76 -0.09 -8.86
N GLU A 330 28.33 0.32 -9.99
CA GLU A 330 29.53 1.17 -10.08
C GLU A 330 29.19 2.65 -10.37
N ILE A 331 27.91 2.97 -10.58
CA ILE A 331 27.42 4.32 -10.90
C ILE A 331 26.87 4.96 -9.62
N GLY A 332 27.70 5.71 -8.89
CA GLY A 332 27.26 6.51 -7.74
C GLY A 332 28.34 6.75 -6.68
N THR A 333 28.52 8.01 -6.29
CA THR A 333 29.43 8.44 -5.22
C THR A 333 28.79 8.22 -3.84
N GLY A 334 29.08 7.08 -3.19
CA GLY A 334 28.67 6.83 -1.80
C GLY A 334 28.30 5.37 -1.54
N ARG A 335 29.29 4.56 -1.16
CA ARG A 335 29.21 3.09 -1.12
C ARG A 335 28.30 2.53 -0.03
N LYS A 336 27.25 1.81 -0.44
CA LYS A 336 26.95 0.50 0.16
C LYS A 336 27.25 -0.55 -0.91
N ASN A 337 28.32 -1.33 -0.70
CA ASN A 337 28.60 -2.47 -1.56
C ASN A 337 27.52 -3.51 -1.28
N LEU A 338 26.72 -3.86 -2.29
CA LEU A 338 25.80 -4.98 -2.19
C LEU A 338 26.60 -6.24 -1.87
N THR A 339 26.20 -6.99 -0.85
CA THR A 339 26.91 -8.21 -0.47
C THR A 339 26.37 -9.38 -1.27
N CYS A 340 25.06 -9.61 -1.23
CA CYS A 340 24.42 -10.69 -1.96
C CYS A 340 23.01 -10.27 -2.43
N PRO A 341 22.90 -9.58 -3.58
CA PRO A 341 21.63 -9.20 -4.16
C PRO A 341 20.91 -10.45 -4.67
N LEU A 342 19.75 -10.71 -4.10
CA LEU A 342 18.94 -11.89 -4.36
C LEU A 342 17.91 -11.64 -5.45
N LYS A 343 17.25 -10.48 -5.42
CA LYS A 343 16.20 -10.11 -6.36
C LYS A 343 16.23 -8.62 -6.63
N VAL A 344 15.69 -8.24 -7.78
CA VAL A 344 15.56 -6.85 -8.20
C VAL A 344 14.31 -6.67 -9.04
N ASP A 345 13.62 -5.55 -8.85
CA ASP A 345 12.53 -5.12 -9.73
C ASP A 345 12.67 -3.62 -10.04
N GLU A 346 12.05 -3.16 -11.12
CA GLU A 346 12.07 -1.78 -11.59
C GLU A 346 10.66 -1.18 -11.56
N ASN A 347 10.51 0.00 -10.93
CA ASN A 347 9.26 0.74 -10.92
C ASN A 347 9.07 1.54 -12.24
N ASN A 348 7.91 2.19 -12.38
CA ASN A 348 7.61 3.00 -13.58
C ASN A 348 8.48 4.26 -13.71
N ASN A 349 9.16 4.69 -12.63
CA ASN A 349 10.09 5.83 -12.64
C ASN A 349 11.51 5.42 -13.05
N GLY A 350 11.78 4.12 -13.18
CA GLY A 350 13.11 3.57 -13.45
C GLY A 350 14.00 3.41 -12.21
N ASP A 351 13.43 3.56 -11.01
CA ASP A 351 14.11 3.21 -9.76
C ASP A 351 14.07 1.70 -9.55
N LEU A 352 15.14 1.16 -8.96
CA LEU A 352 15.31 -0.24 -8.69
C LEU A 352 15.15 -0.52 -7.20
N CYS A 353 14.29 -1.46 -6.84
CA CYS A 353 14.30 -2.04 -5.49
C CYS A 353 15.06 -3.36 -5.54
N ILE A 354 16.01 -3.51 -4.63
CA ILE A 354 16.92 -4.64 -4.56
C ILE A 354 16.75 -5.29 -3.19
N LEU A 355 16.43 -6.59 -3.21
CA LEU A 355 16.48 -7.42 -2.03
C LEU A 355 17.92 -7.92 -1.86
N ASN A 356 18.61 -7.43 -0.84
CA ASN A 356 20.01 -7.77 -0.56
C ASN A 356 20.12 -8.54 0.75
N LYS A 357 20.96 -9.59 0.78
CA LYS A 357 21.42 -10.18 2.04
C LYS A 357 22.60 -9.37 2.56
N THR A 358 22.60 -9.04 3.85
CA THR A 358 23.66 -8.23 4.47
C THR A 358 24.93 -9.04 4.75
N SER A 359 24.84 -10.37 4.77
CA SER A 359 26.00 -11.26 4.80
C SER A 359 25.70 -12.60 4.14
N ASN A 360 26.74 -13.40 3.86
CA ASN A 360 26.59 -14.75 3.31
C ASN A 360 26.15 -15.78 4.38
N THR A 361 26.28 -15.45 5.67
CA THR A 361 26.04 -16.37 6.78
C THR A 361 24.80 -16.04 7.59
N SER A 362 24.33 -14.79 7.54
CA SER A 362 23.08 -14.37 8.17
C SER A 362 21.90 -14.52 7.22
N ASN A 363 20.72 -14.78 7.78
CA ASN A 363 19.45 -14.68 7.05
C ASN A 363 18.92 -13.23 7.04
N LYS A 364 19.75 -12.26 7.43
CA LYS A 364 19.37 -10.84 7.45
C LYS A 364 19.28 -10.31 6.02
N THR A 365 18.09 -9.83 5.68
CA THR A 365 17.80 -9.18 4.39
C THR A 365 17.51 -7.70 4.60
N GLU A 366 17.85 -6.90 3.61
CA GLU A 366 17.54 -5.48 3.54
C GLU A 366 16.94 -5.14 2.17
N LEU A 367 16.15 -4.08 2.15
CA LEU A 367 15.66 -3.49 0.91
C LEU A 367 16.48 -2.25 0.58
N VAL A 368 17.12 -2.26 -0.57
CA VAL A 368 17.91 -1.16 -1.09
C VAL A 368 17.18 -0.55 -2.27
N LEU A 369 16.92 0.75 -2.23
CA LEU A 369 16.42 1.52 -3.36
C LEU A 369 17.60 2.18 -4.07
N LEU A 370 17.78 1.86 -5.34
CA LEU A 370 18.69 2.54 -6.25
C LEU A 370 17.86 3.39 -7.20
N LYS A 371 17.89 4.71 -7.00
CA LYS A 371 17.16 5.65 -7.84
C LYS A 371 17.80 5.80 -9.21
N LYS A 372 17.02 6.25 -10.19
CA LYS A 372 17.51 6.49 -11.57
C LYS A 372 18.69 7.46 -11.65
N ASP A 373 18.81 8.38 -10.69
CA ASP A 373 19.93 9.33 -10.58
C ASP A 373 21.24 8.69 -10.05
N GLY A 374 21.21 7.40 -9.69
CA GLY A 374 22.35 6.68 -9.12
C GLY A 374 22.47 6.80 -7.60
N SER A 375 21.57 7.53 -6.93
CA SER A 375 21.54 7.59 -5.47
C SER A 375 20.98 6.29 -4.88
N MET A 376 21.61 5.84 -3.81
CA MET A 376 21.25 4.58 -3.14
C MET A 376 20.84 4.86 -1.69
N SER A 377 19.69 4.32 -1.28
CA SER A 377 19.18 4.42 0.09
C SER A 377 18.70 3.05 0.58
N THR A 378 19.04 2.68 1.80
CA THR A 378 18.42 1.51 2.46
C THR A 378 17.04 1.93 2.97
N LEU A 379 15.99 1.23 2.52
CA LEU A 379 14.60 1.54 2.89
C LEU A 379 14.22 0.85 4.20
N PHE A 380 14.63 -0.41 4.34
CA PHE A 380 14.35 -1.24 5.49
C PHE A 380 15.56 -2.13 5.75
N GLU A 381 16.02 -2.14 6.99
CA GLU A 381 17.00 -3.06 7.53
C GLU A 381 16.32 -3.86 8.64
N ASP A 382 16.34 -5.20 8.56
CA ASP A 382 15.76 -6.02 9.61
C ASP A 382 16.70 -6.06 10.82
N ASP A 383 16.37 -5.26 11.83
CA ASP A 383 17.16 -5.19 13.06
C ASP A 383 17.07 -6.48 13.91
N ASN A 384 15.99 -7.29 13.76
CA ASN A 384 15.64 -8.32 14.76
C ASN A 384 15.50 -9.76 14.24
N ASP A 385 16.02 -10.11 13.05
CA ASP A 385 15.96 -11.48 12.45
C ASP A 385 14.53 -12.05 12.29
N ALA A 386 13.52 -11.22 12.53
CA ALA A 386 12.10 -11.57 12.57
C ALA A 386 11.42 -11.39 11.21
N VAL A 387 12.05 -10.66 10.29
CA VAL A 387 11.50 -10.30 8.99
C VAL A 387 12.43 -10.81 7.88
N GLU A 388 12.16 -12.04 7.42
CA GLU A 388 12.82 -12.59 6.24
C GLU A 388 11.99 -12.28 4.99
N ILE A 389 12.43 -11.28 4.22
CA ILE A 389 11.80 -10.93 2.95
C ILE A 389 12.27 -11.93 1.89
N SER A 390 11.33 -12.64 1.27
CA SER A 390 11.61 -13.71 0.30
C SER A 390 11.47 -13.27 -1.15
N ASP A 391 10.66 -12.24 -1.40
CA ASP A 391 10.43 -11.67 -2.73
C ASP A 391 9.94 -10.23 -2.66
N ILE A 392 10.11 -9.54 -3.79
CA ILE A 392 9.67 -8.16 -3.99
C ILE A 392 9.06 -7.98 -5.39
N ALA A 393 8.09 -7.09 -5.49
CA ALA A 393 7.54 -6.62 -6.76
C ALA A 393 7.02 -5.19 -6.61
N PHE A 394 7.01 -4.39 -7.66
CA PHE A 394 6.37 -3.08 -7.65
C PHE A 394 4.88 -3.14 -8.00
N ASP A 395 4.09 -2.27 -7.39
CA ASP A 395 2.76 -1.94 -7.89
C ASP A 395 2.78 -0.86 -8.98
N LYS A 396 1.61 -0.59 -9.57
CA LYS A 396 1.46 0.42 -10.62
C LYS A 396 1.75 1.85 -10.16
N TYR A 397 1.76 2.10 -8.86
CA TYR A 397 2.06 3.42 -8.26
C TYR A 397 3.51 3.51 -7.76
N GLY A 398 4.31 2.46 -7.94
CA GLY A 398 5.70 2.42 -7.48
C GLY A 398 5.86 2.08 -5.99
N ASN A 399 4.82 1.60 -5.32
CA ASN A 399 4.96 1.00 -3.99
C ASN A 399 5.55 -0.41 -4.11
N ILE A 400 6.26 -0.85 -3.09
CA ILE A 400 6.91 -2.16 -3.05
C ILE A 400 5.98 -3.15 -2.35
N ILE A 401 5.72 -4.29 -2.97
CA ILE A 401 5.05 -5.44 -2.38
C ILE A 401 6.12 -6.45 -1.99
N SER A 402 6.11 -6.93 -0.75
CA SER A 402 7.09 -7.90 -0.25
C SER A 402 6.42 -9.16 0.31
N SER A 403 6.98 -10.35 0.04
CA SER A 403 6.62 -11.59 0.74
C SER A 403 7.52 -11.78 1.95
N GLU A 404 6.92 -12.14 3.08
CA GLU A 404 7.65 -12.34 4.33
C GLU A 404 7.30 -13.68 4.94
N SER A 405 8.17 -14.66 4.67
CA SER A 405 7.96 -16.07 5.03
C SER A 405 7.75 -16.24 6.53
N LYS A 406 8.63 -15.66 7.36
CA LYS A 406 8.56 -15.77 8.83
C LYS A 406 7.36 -15.08 9.46
N ARG A 407 6.87 -13.99 8.86
CA ARG A 407 5.70 -13.24 9.37
C ARG A 407 4.39 -13.75 8.81
N ASN A 408 4.41 -14.73 7.91
CA ASN A 408 3.24 -15.23 7.22
C ASN A 408 2.41 -14.09 6.60
N ALA A 409 3.08 -13.14 5.94
CA ALA A 409 2.42 -11.94 5.43
C ALA A 409 2.96 -11.52 4.07
N ILE A 410 2.07 -10.92 3.26
CA ILE A 410 2.45 -10.09 2.12
C ILE A 410 2.17 -8.65 2.52
N SER A 411 3.19 -7.81 2.44
CA SER A 411 3.13 -6.41 2.88
C SER A 411 3.24 -5.45 1.72
N LEU A 412 2.64 -4.27 1.87
CA LEU A 412 2.88 -3.10 1.04
C LEU A 412 3.81 -2.16 1.78
N ILE A 413 4.82 -1.67 1.08
CA ILE A 413 5.74 -0.64 1.53
C ILE A 413 5.55 0.56 0.61
N PHE A 414 5.14 1.68 1.19
CA PHE A 414 4.78 2.90 0.45
C PHE A 414 5.39 4.14 1.12
N TRP A 415 5.57 5.19 0.33
CA TRP A 415 6.04 6.49 0.84
C TRP A 415 4.85 7.30 1.36
N ASN A 416 4.87 7.71 2.62
CA ASN A 416 3.78 8.50 3.23
C ASN A 416 3.97 10.02 3.11
N GLY A 417 5.06 10.48 2.47
CA GLY A 417 5.46 11.89 2.39
C GLY A 417 6.71 12.23 3.21
N GLU A 418 6.98 11.47 4.28
CA GLU A 418 8.11 11.69 5.21
C GLU A 418 9.06 10.49 5.27
N LYS A 419 8.50 9.28 5.28
CA LYS A 419 9.22 8.01 5.39
C LYS A 419 8.52 6.90 4.62
N PHE A 420 9.22 5.78 4.43
CA PHE A 420 8.56 4.57 4.01
C PHE A 420 7.81 3.93 5.19
N GLU A 421 6.54 3.62 4.97
CA GLU A 421 5.70 2.88 5.90
C GLU A 421 5.35 1.52 5.31
N LYS A 422 4.99 0.59 6.20
CA LYS A 422 4.72 -0.79 5.87
C LYS A 422 3.39 -1.22 6.46
N SER A 423 2.56 -1.86 5.64
CA SER A 423 1.26 -2.39 6.04
C SER A 423 1.06 -3.80 5.49
N ASP A 424 0.55 -4.72 6.30
CA ASP A 424 0.26 -6.07 5.84
C ASP A 424 -1.02 -6.06 4.98
N ILE A 425 -0.93 -6.55 3.74
CA ILE A 425 -2.04 -6.57 2.78
C ILE A 425 -2.85 -7.87 2.91
N CYS A 426 -2.17 -8.99 3.11
CA CYS A 426 -2.81 -10.27 3.38
C CYS A 426 -1.93 -11.17 4.25
N GLN A 427 -2.61 -11.98 5.06
CA GLN A 427 -1.99 -13.06 5.83
C GLN A 427 -1.90 -14.29 4.93
N ARG A 428 -0.72 -14.91 4.90
CA ARG A 428 -0.42 -16.04 4.04
C ARG A 428 0.61 -16.93 4.70
N ASP A 429 0.38 -18.24 4.70
CA ASP A 429 1.34 -19.18 5.26
C ASP A 429 2.63 -19.20 4.42
N ALA A 430 3.76 -18.86 5.06
CA ALA A 430 5.12 -18.85 4.55
C ALA A 430 5.25 -18.45 3.06
N PRO A 431 4.90 -17.20 2.68
CA PRO A 431 4.95 -16.78 1.29
C PRO A 431 6.40 -16.73 0.78
N ILE A 432 6.66 -17.42 -0.33
CA ILE A 432 8.00 -17.44 -0.96
C ILE A 432 8.06 -16.42 -2.09
N ALA A 433 7.41 -16.72 -3.22
CA ALA A 433 7.54 -15.91 -4.43
C ALA A 433 6.31 -15.06 -4.70
N ILE A 434 6.54 -13.89 -5.30
CA ILE A 434 5.51 -12.93 -5.71
C ILE A 434 5.73 -12.59 -7.19
N ALA A 435 4.63 -12.45 -7.93
CA ALA A 435 4.64 -11.80 -9.24
C ALA A 435 3.42 -10.91 -9.37
N ARG A 436 3.56 -9.83 -10.14
CA ARG A 436 2.44 -8.91 -10.39
C ARG A 436 2.22 -8.70 -11.88
N HIS A 437 0.96 -8.66 -12.27
CA HIS A 437 0.54 -8.13 -13.55
C HIS A 437 -0.76 -7.33 -13.37
N GLY A 438 -0.80 -6.08 -13.82
CA GLY A 438 -1.95 -5.19 -13.62
C GLY A 438 -2.27 -5.00 -12.14
N ASN A 439 -3.49 -5.36 -11.73
CA ASN A 439 -3.95 -5.32 -10.33
C ASN A 439 -3.86 -6.68 -9.62
N TYR A 440 -3.37 -7.72 -10.30
CA TYR A 440 -3.29 -9.07 -9.76
C TYR A 440 -1.90 -9.36 -9.21
N THR A 441 -1.87 -9.78 -7.94
CA THR A 441 -0.66 -10.22 -7.24
C THR A 441 -0.73 -11.73 -7.05
N TRP A 442 0.10 -12.43 -7.80
CA TRP A 442 0.32 -13.86 -7.65
C TRP A 442 1.32 -14.08 -6.54
N SER A 443 1.07 -15.07 -5.69
CA SER A 443 2.03 -15.50 -4.68
C SER A 443 2.02 -17.01 -4.50
N SER A 444 3.15 -17.55 -4.04
CA SER A 444 3.36 -18.95 -3.65
C SER A 444 3.67 -19.07 -2.17
N SER A 445 3.46 -20.25 -1.58
CA SER A 445 3.91 -20.62 -0.23
C SER A 445 4.97 -21.73 -0.26
N GLU A 446 5.67 -21.93 0.87
CA GLU A 446 6.55 -23.09 1.09
C GLU A 446 5.84 -24.42 0.86
N THR A 447 4.56 -24.51 1.21
CA THR A 447 3.72 -25.69 0.98
C THR A 447 3.37 -25.94 -0.49
N GLY A 448 3.71 -25.00 -1.39
CA GLY A 448 3.46 -25.12 -2.82
C GLY A 448 2.10 -24.59 -3.28
N ASN A 449 1.34 -23.97 -2.39
CA ASN A 449 0.05 -23.39 -2.74
C ASN A 449 0.24 -22.07 -3.48
N ILE A 450 -0.60 -21.81 -4.48
CA ILE A 450 -0.65 -20.54 -5.20
C ILE A 450 -1.96 -19.83 -4.86
N GLN A 451 -1.87 -18.53 -4.60
CA GLN A 451 -3.05 -17.67 -4.51
C GLN A 451 -2.82 -16.44 -5.37
N VAL A 452 -3.92 -15.92 -5.89
CA VAL A 452 -3.94 -14.67 -6.65
C VAL A 452 -4.83 -13.70 -5.91
N HIS A 453 -4.29 -12.53 -5.58
CA HIS A 453 -4.99 -11.46 -4.90
C HIS A 453 -5.24 -10.32 -5.88
N LEU A 454 -6.51 -9.89 -5.99
CA LEU A 454 -6.86 -8.66 -6.69
C LEU A 454 -6.71 -7.49 -5.72
N LEU A 455 -5.70 -6.65 -5.96
CA LEU A 455 -5.46 -5.43 -5.18
C LEU A 455 -6.28 -4.29 -5.77
N LYS A 456 -7.40 -3.97 -5.11
CA LYS A 456 -8.21 -2.80 -5.42
C LYS A 456 -7.66 -1.62 -4.64
N TYR A 457 -7.32 -0.56 -5.36
CA TYR A 457 -6.93 0.71 -4.76
C TYR A 457 -8.14 1.61 -4.82
N HIS A 458 -8.76 1.87 -3.66
CA HIS A 458 -9.77 2.91 -3.56
C HIS A 458 -9.08 4.24 -3.31
N PHE A 459 -9.36 5.21 -4.16
CA PHE A 459 -8.98 6.59 -3.91
C PHE A 459 -10.08 7.21 -3.07
N VAL A 460 -9.79 7.52 -1.81
CA VAL A 460 -10.68 8.35 -1.01
C VAL A 460 -10.39 9.80 -1.41
N CYS A 461 -11.19 10.35 -2.32
CA CYS A 461 -11.31 11.79 -2.41
C CYS A 461 -11.93 12.25 -1.09
N VAL A 462 -11.17 13.02 -0.31
CA VAL A 462 -11.72 13.73 0.83
C VAL A 462 -12.56 14.87 0.24
N ASP A 463 -13.88 14.68 0.24
CA ASP A 463 -14.85 15.71 -0.15
C ASP A 463 -14.73 16.98 0.71
#